data_AF-A0A3M2GNS3-F1
#
_entry.id   AF-A0A3M2GNS3-F1
#
_cell.length_a   1.000
_cell.length_b   1.000
_cell.length_c   1.000
_cell.angle_alpha   90.00
_cell.angle_beta   90.00
_cell.angle_gamma   90.00
#
_symmetry.space_group_name_H-M   'P 1'
#
loop_
_entity.id
_entity.type
_entity.pdbx_description
1 polymer ?
#
loop_
_entity_poly.entity_id
_entity_poly.type
_entity_poly.pdbx_seq_one_letter_code
_entity_poly.pdbx_strand_id
1 'polypeptide(L)'
;MSRPDPLVRLEAWTGPWAEDDPDANFKAEIALYAHLDPLVTLTNLAEAIDVPVGALVRYVCARWASEGAEALLAVGPRTVRRLREAFARAEELGTDEARLAAYEQVRQMVEWLNVPLDHPDTYPT
;
A
#
# COMPACT_ATOMS: atom_id res chain seq x y z
N MET A 1 -17.84 16.19 22.91
CA MET A 1 -17.35 15.04 23.70
C MET A 1 -16.36 14.28 22.83
N SER A 2 -15.15 14.01 23.32
CA SER A 2 -14.18 13.20 22.56
C SER A 2 -14.67 11.75 22.52
N ARG A 3 -14.53 11.08 21.36
CA ARG A 3 -14.83 9.65 21.24
C ARG A 3 -13.83 8.87 22.10
N PRO A 4 -14.25 7.82 22.84
CA PRO A 4 -13.30 6.97 23.55
C PRO A 4 -12.29 6.36 22.58
N ASP A 5 -11.08 6.13 23.06
CA ASP A 5 -10.05 5.47 22.26
C ASP A 5 -10.50 4.03 21.91
N PRO A 6 -10.34 3.61 20.65
CA PRO A 6 -10.75 2.28 20.24
C PRO A 6 -9.85 1.20 20.86
N LEU A 7 -10.46 0.10 21.31
CA LEU A 7 -9.75 -1.11 21.72
C LEU A 7 -9.70 -2.08 20.53
N VAL A 8 -8.49 -2.48 20.12
CA VAL A 8 -8.27 -3.51 19.08
C VAL A 8 -7.40 -4.62 19.67
N ARG A 9 -7.81 -5.88 19.45
CA ARG A 9 -7.00 -7.05 19.80
C ARG A 9 -6.14 -7.45 18.60
N LEU A 10 -4.85 -7.65 18.82
CA LEU A 10 -3.95 -8.20 17.81
C LEU A 10 -4.11 -9.72 17.80
N GLU A 11 -4.94 -10.24 16.90
CA GLU A 11 -5.23 -11.67 16.78
C GLU A 11 -4.34 -12.31 15.70
N ALA A 12 -3.78 -13.47 16.02
CA ALA A 12 -3.06 -14.30 15.05
C ALA A 12 -4.07 -15.05 14.17
N TRP A 13 -4.46 -14.43 13.06
CA TRP A 13 -5.39 -15.04 12.11
C TRP A 13 -4.62 -15.87 11.08
N THR A 14 -4.94 -17.16 10.96
CA THR A 14 -4.25 -18.10 10.05
C THR A 14 -5.19 -18.72 9.01
N GLY A 15 -6.33 -18.06 8.72
CA GLY A 15 -7.39 -18.62 7.87
C GLY A 15 -8.59 -19.19 8.63
N PRO A 16 -9.44 -19.99 7.97
CA PRO A 16 -9.37 -20.42 6.57
C PRO A 16 -9.91 -19.37 5.57
N TRP A 17 -9.68 -19.60 4.28
CA TRP A 17 -10.36 -18.92 3.16
C TRP A 17 -10.65 -19.91 2.03
N ALA A 18 -11.54 -19.53 1.11
CA ALA A 18 -11.94 -20.37 -0.03
C ALA A 18 -10.84 -20.43 -1.11
N GLU A 19 -10.86 -21.47 -1.94
CA GLU A 19 -9.87 -21.64 -3.02
C GLU A 19 -10.01 -20.58 -4.12
N ASP A 20 -11.23 -20.08 -4.36
CA ASP A 20 -11.57 -19.07 -5.34
C ASP A 20 -11.70 -17.65 -4.74
N ASP A 21 -11.17 -17.44 -3.53
CA ASP A 21 -11.23 -16.15 -2.85
C ASP A 21 -10.37 -15.10 -3.58
N PRO A 22 -10.96 -13.98 -4.07
CA PRO A 22 -10.22 -12.97 -4.83
C PRO A 22 -9.12 -12.30 -4.00
N ASP A 23 -9.23 -12.34 -2.66
CA ASP A 23 -8.27 -11.78 -1.72
C ASP A 23 -7.34 -12.84 -1.11
N ALA A 24 -7.30 -14.06 -1.67
CA ALA A 24 -6.54 -15.19 -1.13
C ALA A 24 -5.06 -14.84 -0.90
N ASN A 25 -4.44 -14.09 -1.81
CA ASN A 25 -3.02 -13.69 -1.67
C ASN A 25 -2.81 -12.78 -0.46
N PHE A 26 -3.69 -11.80 -0.26
CA PHE A 26 -3.57 -10.88 0.87
C PHE A 26 -3.89 -11.58 2.20
N LYS A 27 -4.88 -12.47 2.21
CA LYS A 27 -5.18 -13.34 3.36
C LYS A 27 -4.00 -14.26 3.70
N ALA A 28 -3.36 -14.86 2.69
CA ALA A 28 -2.16 -15.67 2.90
C ALA A 28 -1.01 -14.87 3.52
N GLU A 29 -0.85 -13.61 3.12
CA GLU A 29 0.12 -12.70 3.75
C GLU A 29 -0.23 -12.42 5.22
N ILE A 30 -1.48 -12.07 5.54
CA ILE A 30 -1.92 -11.89 6.94
C ILE A 30 -1.62 -13.14 7.77
N ALA A 31 -1.92 -14.33 7.23
CA ALA A 31 -1.65 -15.61 7.89
C ALA A 31 -0.15 -15.87 8.11
N LEU A 32 0.70 -15.49 7.14
CA LEU A 32 2.14 -15.57 7.29
C LEU A 32 2.65 -14.67 8.42
N TYR A 33 2.14 -13.44 8.50
CA TYR A 33 2.54 -12.47 9.53
C TYR A 33 1.96 -12.79 10.92
N ALA A 34 0.94 -13.63 11.03
CA ALA A 34 0.40 -14.09 12.31
C ALA A 34 1.43 -14.85 13.17
N HIS A 35 2.55 -15.30 12.58
CA HIS A 35 3.66 -15.94 13.27
C HIS A 35 4.65 -14.96 13.93
N LEU A 36 4.50 -13.66 13.67
CA LEU A 36 5.34 -12.62 14.25
C LEU A 36 4.62 -11.95 15.42
N ASP A 37 5.35 -11.65 16.49
CA ASP A 37 4.88 -10.75 17.54
C ASP A 37 5.38 -9.32 17.25
N PRO A 38 4.53 -8.42 16.73
CA PRO A 38 4.94 -7.05 16.41
C PRO A 38 5.24 -6.23 17.67
N LEU A 39 4.72 -6.62 18.84
CA LEU A 39 4.88 -5.84 20.07
C LEU A 39 6.30 -5.90 20.63
N VAL A 40 7.09 -6.92 20.32
CA VAL A 40 8.50 -6.97 20.75
C VAL A 40 9.26 -5.75 20.25
N THR A 41 9.22 -5.51 18.94
CA THR A 41 9.91 -4.37 18.32
C THR A 41 9.28 -3.04 18.73
N LEU A 42 7.95 -2.96 18.74
CA LEU A 42 7.25 -1.71 19.04
C LEU A 42 7.42 -1.29 20.51
N THR A 43 7.46 -2.24 21.45
CA THR A 43 7.68 -1.94 22.87
C THR A 43 9.09 -1.42 23.08
N ASN A 44 10.11 -2.10 22.53
CA ASN A 44 11.50 -1.66 22.63
C ASN A 44 11.70 -0.24 22.06
N LEU A 45 11.08 0.06 20.90
CA LEU A 45 11.15 1.39 20.32
C LEU A 45 10.42 2.43 21.17
N ALA A 46 9.22 2.10 21.65
CA ALA A 46 8.42 2.99 22.48
C ALA A 46 9.16 3.37 23.78
N GLU A 47 9.82 2.40 24.41
CA GLU A 47 10.69 2.63 25.58
C GLU A 47 11.90 3.51 25.22
N ALA A 48 12.57 3.24 24.10
CA ALA A 48 13.76 3.98 23.68
C ALA A 48 13.51 5.46 23.39
N ILE A 49 12.30 5.82 22.94
CA ILE A 49 11.92 7.20 22.60
C ILE A 49 10.94 7.83 23.59
N ASP A 50 10.68 7.15 24.71
CA ASP A 50 9.81 7.59 25.81
C ASP A 50 8.39 7.99 25.37
N VAL A 51 7.69 7.05 24.69
CA VAL A 51 6.28 7.22 24.31
C VAL A 51 5.43 6.01 24.71
N PRO A 52 4.11 6.17 24.92
CA PRO A 52 3.23 5.04 25.12
C PRO A 52 3.20 4.12 23.90
N VAL A 53 3.37 2.81 24.08
CA VAL A 53 3.33 1.82 22.98
C VAL A 53 2.04 1.92 22.16
N GLY A 54 0.90 2.21 22.80
CA GLY A 54 -0.37 2.42 22.12
C GLY A 54 -0.38 3.64 21.18
N ALA A 55 0.38 4.69 21.50
CA ALA A 55 0.53 5.84 20.62
C ALA A 55 1.35 5.49 19.38
N LEU A 56 2.41 4.69 19.54
CA LEU A 56 3.22 4.18 18.43
C LEU A 56 2.42 3.22 17.54
N VAL A 57 1.65 2.30 18.11
CA VAL A 57 0.74 1.41 17.37
C VAL A 57 -0.28 2.22 16.58
N ARG A 58 -0.90 3.24 17.20
CA ARG A 58 -1.84 4.14 16.53
C ARG A 58 -1.19 4.87 15.36
N TYR A 59 0.05 5.33 15.52
CA TYR A 59 0.82 5.96 14.46
C TYR A 59 1.07 5.01 13.30
N VAL A 60 1.51 3.77 13.55
CA VAL A 60 1.74 2.75 12.52
C VAL A 60 0.46 2.45 11.76
N CYS A 61 -0.65 2.19 12.46
CA CYS A 61 -1.94 1.93 11.82
C CYS A 61 -2.42 3.11 10.98
N ALA A 62 -2.30 4.34 11.50
CA ALA A 62 -2.72 5.55 10.79
C ALA A 62 -1.85 5.80 9.56
N ARG A 63 -0.54 5.62 9.66
CA ARG A 63 0.41 5.74 8.55
C ARG A 63 0.06 4.74 7.46
N TRP A 64 0.01 3.45 7.78
CA TRP A 64 -0.31 2.40 6.81
C TRP A 64 -1.68 2.62 6.13
N ALA A 65 -2.72 2.94 6.91
CA ALA A 65 -4.05 3.24 6.36
C ALA A 65 -4.08 4.49 5.46
N SER A 66 -3.11 5.39 5.60
CA SER A 66 -3.01 6.62 4.82
C SER A 66 -2.07 6.52 3.62
N GLU A 67 -1.22 5.48 3.52
CA GLU A 67 -0.23 5.34 2.44
C GLU A 67 -0.85 5.43 1.04
N GLY A 68 -2.03 4.84 0.83
CA GLY A 68 -2.74 4.96 -0.44
C GLY A 68 -3.20 6.39 -0.78
N ALA A 69 -3.60 7.16 0.24
CA ALA A 69 -3.96 8.57 0.07
C ALA A 69 -2.72 9.46 -0.11
N GLU A 70 -1.61 9.15 0.57
CA GLU A 70 -0.32 9.84 0.39
C GLU A 70 0.22 9.63 -1.03
N ALA A 71 0.17 8.39 -1.55
CA ALA A 71 0.56 8.10 -2.93
C ALA A 71 -0.30 8.89 -3.93
N LEU A 72 -1.61 8.99 -3.70
CA LEU A 72 -2.50 9.81 -4.53
C LEU A 72 -2.16 11.30 -4.47
N LEU A 73 -1.83 11.83 -3.30
CA LEU A 73 -1.44 13.23 -3.13
C LEU A 73 -0.09 13.53 -3.79
N ALA A 74 0.87 12.63 -3.68
CA ALA A 74 2.21 12.79 -4.25
C ALA A 74 2.21 12.67 -5.79
N VAL A 75 1.52 11.65 -6.33
CA VAL A 75 1.48 11.37 -7.78
C VAL A 75 0.43 12.21 -8.50
N GLY A 76 -0.61 12.62 -7.77
CA GLY A 76 -1.72 13.43 -8.25
C GLY A 76 -2.82 12.62 -8.94
N PRO A 77 -4.10 13.02 -8.79
CA PRO A 77 -5.25 12.25 -9.28
C PRO A 77 -5.29 12.11 -10.80
N ARG A 78 -4.73 13.07 -11.54
CA ARG A 78 -4.65 13.01 -13.01
C ARG A 78 -3.78 11.84 -13.48
N THR A 79 -2.61 11.68 -12.87
CA THR A 79 -1.66 10.63 -13.23
C THR A 79 -2.22 9.26 -12.88
N VAL A 80 -2.80 9.11 -11.68
CA VAL A 80 -3.47 7.87 -11.25
C VAL A 80 -4.62 7.47 -12.18
N ARG A 81 -5.47 8.42 -12.59
CA ARG A 81 -6.56 8.16 -13.55
C ARG A 81 -6.02 7.71 -14.91
N ARG A 82 -4.98 8.36 -15.42
CA ARG A 82 -4.36 8.01 -16.71
C ARG A 82 -3.79 6.59 -16.72
N LEU A 83 -3.16 6.16 -15.63
CA LEU A 83 -2.69 4.78 -15.45
C LEU A 83 -3.87 3.80 -15.44
N ARG A 84 -4.90 4.09 -14.64
CA ARG A 84 -6.12 3.26 -14.55
C ARG A 84 -6.82 3.10 -15.90
N GLU A 85 -6.92 4.17 -16.69
CA GLU A 85 -7.59 4.15 -17.99
C GLU A 85 -6.92 3.20 -18.99
N ALA A 86 -5.59 3.04 -18.95
CA ALA A 86 -4.90 2.09 -19.81
C ALA A 86 -5.35 0.65 -19.51
N PHE A 87 -5.41 0.29 -18.23
CA PHE A 87 -5.91 -1.03 -17.81
C PHE A 87 -7.40 -1.20 -18.09
N ALA A 88 -8.23 -0.20 -17.79
CA ALA A 88 -9.67 -0.28 -18.00
C ALA A 88 -10.03 -0.55 -19.48
N ARG A 89 -9.34 0.10 -20.43
CA ARG A 89 -9.55 -0.16 -21.86
C ARG A 89 -9.10 -1.56 -22.28
N ALA A 90 -7.98 -2.05 -21.71
CA ALA A 90 -7.51 -3.40 -22.00
C ALA A 90 -8.50 -4.46 -21.50
N GLU A 91 -9.04 -4.28 -20.29
CA GLU A 91 -10.04 -5.20 -19.74
C GLU A 91 -11.37 -5.15 -20.49
N GLU A 92 -11.80 -3.97 -20.97
CA GLU A 92 -13.00 -3.83 -21.79
C GLU A 92 -12.88 -4.59 -23.13
N LEU A 93 -11.69 -4.57 -23.75
CA LEU A 93 -11.42 -5.31 -24.99
C LEU A 93 -11.18 -6.79 -24.74
N GLY A 94 -10.62 -7.16 -23.59
CA GLY A 94 -10.42 -8.54 -23.15
C GLY A 94 -9.35 -9.33 -23.91
N THR A 95 -8.61 -8.71 -24.83
CA THR A 95 -7.60 -9.38 -25.67
C THR A 95 -6.17 -9.24 -25.14
N ASP A 96 -5.31 -10.17 -25.53
CA ASP A 96 -3.89 -10.15 -25.15
C ASP A 96 -3.15 -8.99 -25.82
N GLU A 97 -3.51 -8.64 -27.05
CA GLU A 97 -2.97 -7.47 -27.75
C GLU A 97 -3.30 -6.18 -26.99
N ALA A 98 -4.51 -6.06 -26.44
CA ALA A 98 -4.92 -4.89 -25.67
C ALA A 98 -4.18 -4.83 -24.32
N ARG A 99 -3.96 -5.97 -23.66
CA ARG A 99 -3.16 -6.06 -22.43
C ARG A 99 -1.70 -5.67 -22.67
N LEU A 100 -1.09 -6.15 -23.75
CA LEU A 100 0.29 -5.79 -24.13
C LEU A 100 0.42 -4.30 -24.46
N ALA A 101 -0.56 -3.73 -25.17
CA ALA A 101 -0.59 -2.30 -25.46
C ALA A 101 -0.71 -1.45 -24.17
N ALA A 102 -1.56 -1.88 -23.23
CA ALA A 102 -1.69 -1.21 -21.93
C ALA A 102 -0.41 -1.32 -21.08
N TYR A 103 0.25 -2.48 -21.07
CA TYR A 103 1.54 -2.66 -20.42
C TYR A 103 2.57 -1.66 -20.96
N GLU A 104 2.74 -1.58 -22.28
CA GLU A 104 3.71 -0.68 -22.89
C GLU A 104 3.39 0.80 -22.59
N GLN A 105 2.11 1.16 -22.65
CA GLN A 105 1.66 2.51 -22.30
C GLN A 105 1.98 2.87 -20.83
N VAL A 106 1.74 1.95 -19.89
CA VAL A 106 2.02 2.17 -18.47
C VAL A 106 3.53 2.18 -18.20
N ARG A 107 4.28 1.27 -18.82
CA ARG A 107 5.74 1.21 -18.73
C ARG A 107 6.37 2.56 -19.10
N GLN A 108 5.95 3.17 -20.21
CA GLN A 108 6.42 4.49 -20.62
C GLN A 108 6.09 5.60 -19.60
N MET A 109 4.93 5.53 -18.94
CA MET A 109 4.60 6.50 -17.88
C MET A 109 5.47 6.31 -16.64
N VAL A 110 5.79 5.06 -16.28
CA VAL A 110 6.70 4.75 -15.16
C VAL A 110 8.12 5.22 -15.46
N GLU A 111 8.63 4.97 -16.67
CA GLU A 111 9.95 5.46 -17.09
C GLU A 111 10.05 6.98 -16.96
N TRP A 112 9.02 7.72 -17.37
CA TRP A 112 8.99 9.17 -17.22
C TRP A 112 9.05 9.61 -15.74
N LEU A 113 8.37 8.89 -14.84
CA LEU A 113 8.42 9.15 -13.40
C LEU A 113 9.78 8.79 -12.78
N ASN A 114 10.53 7.85 -13.36
CA ASN A 114 11.86 7.44 -12.88
C ASN A 114 12.96 8.44 -13.25
N VAL A 115 12.82 9.21 -14.33
CA VAL A 115 13.83 10.19 -14.78
C VAL A 115 14.40 11.04 -13.63
N PRO A 116 13.60 11.72 -12.78
CA PRO A 116 14.15 12.52 -11.67
C PRO A 116 14.78 11.69 -10.55
N LEU A 117 14.51 10.38 -10.44
CA LEU A 117 15.15 9.50 -9.46
C LEU A 117 16.56 9.10 -9.91
N ASP A 118 16.74 8.81 -11.20
CA ASP A 118 18.03 8.42 -11.79
C ASP A 118 18.90 9.64 -12.13
N HIS A 119 18.25 10.78 -12.41
CA HIS A 119 18.88 12.02 -12.79
C HIS A 119 18.32 13.19 -11.97
N PRO A 120 18.71 13.31 -10.69
CA PRO A 120 18.15 14.32 -9.78
C PRO A 120 18.42 15.77 -10.22
N ASP A 121 19.44 15.98 -11.05
CA ASP A 121 19.81 17.31 -11.58
C ASP A 121 18.99 17.73 -12.82
N THR A 122 18.06 16.89 -13.30
CA THR A 122 17.31 17.14 -14.56
C THR A 122 16.33 18.30 -14.46
N TYR A 123 15.93 18.68 -13.25
CA TYR A 123 15.07 19.83 -13.00
C TYR A 123 15.79 20.84 -12.11
N PRO A 124 15.95 22.10 -12.56
CA PRO A 124 16.52 23.13 -11.71
C PRO A 124 15.58 23.37 -10.52
N THR A 125 16.13 23.26 -9.31
CA THR A 125 15.49 23.66 -8.04
C THR A 125 15.32 25.17 -7.96
#